data_AF-A0A257T2W9-F1
#
_entry.id   AF-A0A257T2W9-F1
#
_cell.length_a   1.000
_cell.length_b   1.000
_cell.length_c   1.000
_cell.angle_alpha   90.00
_cell.angle_beta   90.00
_cell.angle_gamma   90.00
#
_symmetry.space_group_name_H-M   'P 1'
#
loop_
_entity.id
_entity.type
_entity.pdbx_description
1 polymer ?
#
loop_
_entity_poly.entity_id
_entity_poly.type
_entity_poly.pdbx_seq_one_letter_code
_entity_poly.pdbx_strand_id
1 'polypeptide(L)' 'MQKKDQFMKILTPEAAPLERHIRVTIPASEVESGVSQRLRNKARSARLPGFRPGKAPMALIERHYGSDALMETFDHLIN' A
#
# COMPACT_ATOMS: atom_id res chain seq x y z
N MET A 1 5.22 -11.23 -13.79
CA MET A 1 5.17 -12.15 -12.63
C MET A 1 6.54 -12.35 -11.95
N GLN A 2 7.59 -11.56 -12.25
CA GLN A 2 8.97 -11.83 -11.79
C GLN A 2 9.56 -10.80 -10.80
N LYS A 3 8.78 -9.87 -10.24
CA LYS A 3 9.31 -8.84 -9.30
C LYS A 3 9.06 -9.13 -7.82
N LYS A 4 8.17 -10.08 -7.47
CA LYS A 4 7.75 -10.32 -6.08
C LYS A 4 8.86 -10.94 -5.22
N ASP A 5 9.78 -11.69 -5.81
CA ASP A 5 10.75 -12.50 -5.05
C ASP A 5 12.06 -11.78 -4.72
N GLN A 6 12.25 -10.55 -5.22
CA GLN A 6 13.56 -9.88 -5.18
C GLN A 6 13.89 -9.22 -3.82
N PHE A 7 12.94 -9.13 -2.88
CA PHE A 7 13.16 -8.44 -1.59
C PHE A 7 12.73 -9.24 -0.34
N MET A 8 12.34 -10.50 -0.48
CA MET A 8 11.87 -11.34 0.62
C MET A 8 13.07 -11.99 1.37
N LYS A 9 13.55 -11.39 2.46
CA LYS A 9 14.54 -12.01 3.35
C LYS A 9 13.86 -12.89 4.40
N ILE A 10 13.55 -14.12 4.05
CA ILE A 10 13.02 -15.12 4.99
C ILE A 10 14.13 -15.44 6.01
N LEU A 11 13.95 -15.00 7.26
CA LEU A 11 14.81 -15.35 8.38
C LEU A 11 14.06 -16.37 9.24
N THR A 12 14.53 -17.61 9.27
CA THR A 12 13.99 -18.67 10.12
C THR A 12 14.85 -18.79 11.38
N PRO A 13 14.52 -18.11 12.50
CA PRO A 13 15.07 -18.49 13.79
C PRO A 13 14.51 -19.87 14.17
N GLU A 14 15.34 -20.65 14.85
CA GLU A 14 15.01 -21.99 15.32
C GLU A 14 13.83 -21.91 16.32
N ALA A 15 12.61 -22.10 15.82
CA ALA A 15 11.39 -22.19 16.61
C ALA A 15 10.62 -23.44 16.18
N ALA A 16 9.73 -23.90 17.07
CA ALA A 16 9.02 -25.17 17.06
C ALA A 16 8.61 -25.71 15.67
N PRO A 17 8.51 -27.05 15.47
CA PRO A 17 8.40 -27.71 14.16
C PRO A 17 7.26 -27.26 13.22
N LEU A 18 6.33 -26.41 13.68
CA LEU A 18 5.18 -25.90 12.93
C LEU A 18 5.14 -24.37 12.79
N GLU A 19 6.07 -23.63 13.39
CA GLU A 19 6.08 -22.16 13.34
C GLU A 19 7.13 -21.66 12.36
N ARG A 20 6.76 -20.68 11.53
CA ARG A 20 7.70 -19.96 10.67
C ARG A 20 7.47 -18.46 10.79
N HIS A 21 8.53 -17.74 11.17
CA HIS A 21 8.55 -16.29 11.10
C HIS A 21 9.07 -15.85 9.74
N ILE A 22 8.39 -14.89 9.11
CA ILE A 22 8.80 -14.29 7.85
C ILE A 22 9.02 -12.80 8.10
N ARG A 23 10.26 -12.33 7.89
CA ARG A 23 10.59 -10.90 7.92
C ARG A 23 10.68 -10.38 6.48
N VAL A 24 9.72 -9.58 6.05
CA VAL A 24 9.75 -8.99 4.71
C VAL A 24 10.31 -7.56 4.80
N THR A 25 11.20 -7.19 3.89
CA THR A 25 11.70 -5.81 3.76
C THR A 25 11.20 -5.26 2.44
N ILE A 26 10.41 -4.19 2.48
CA ILE A 26 9.83 -3.55 1.30
C ILE A 26 10.51 -2.19 1.09
N PRO A 27 11.03 -1.88 -0.11
CA PRO A 27 11.57 -0.56 -0.41
C PRO A 27 10.51 0.54 -0.28
N ALA A 28 10.87 1.69 0.30
CA ALA A 28 9.96 2.83 0.45
C ALA A 28 9.42 3.33 -0.90
N SER A 29 10.24 3.30 -1.96
CA SER A 29 9.85 3.73 -3.31
C SER A 29 8.69 2.92 -3.89
N GLU A 30 8.61 1.62 -3.59
CA GLU A 30 7.50 0.79 -4.06
C GLU A 30 6.21 1.16 -3.33
N VAL A 31 6.27 1.36 -2.01
CA VAL A 31 5.13 1.80 -1.19
C VAL A 31 4.62 3.16 -1.67
N GLU A 32 5.49 4.14 -1.84
CA GLU A 32 5.12 5.48 -2.30
C GLU A 32 4.46 5.45 -3.69
N SER A 33 5.00 4.64 -4.60
CA SER A 33 4.43 4.48 -5.95
C SER A 33 3.04 3.84 -5.91
N GLY A 34 2.85 2.82 -5.06
CA GLY A 34 1.58 2.14 -4.85
C GLY A 34 0.52 3.07 -4.27
N VAL A 35 0.87 3.78 -3.21
CA VAL A 35 -0.01 4.77 -2.55
C VAL A 35 -0.41 5.87 -3.53
N SER A 36 0.55 6.44 -4.26
CA SER A 36 0.29 7.47 -5.27
C SER A 36 -0.67 7.00 -6.36
N GLN A 37 -0.53 5.75 -6.82
CA GLN A 37 -1.43 5.17 -7.81
C GLN A 37 -2.84 4.98 -7.25
N ARG A 38 -2.96 4.47 -6.02
CA ARG A 38 -4.25 4.24 -5.34
C ARG A 38 -4.97 5.56 -5.06
N LEU A 39 -4.26 6.58 -4.57
CA LEU A 39 -4.80 7.92 -4.36
C LEU A 39 -5.31 8.52 -5.67
N ARG A 40 -4.56 8.41 -6.78
CA ARG A 40 -5.02 8.87 -8.11
C ARG A 40 -6.27 8.14 -8.59
N ASN A 41 -6.40 6.86 -8.29
CA ASN A 41 -7.58 6.08 -8.66
C ASN A 41 -8.79 6.49 -7.81
N LYS A 42 -8.64 6.55 -6.48
CA LYS A 42 -9.69 7.00 -5.55
C LYS A 42 -10.11 8.45 -5.84
N ALA A 43 -9.17 9.30 -6.22
CA ALA A 43 -9.43 10.70 -6.57
C ALA A 43 -10.51 10.86 -7.64
N ARG A 44 -10.60 9.95 -8.62
CA ARG A 44 -11.55 10.03 -9.73
C ARG A 44 -13.01 9.86 -9.28
N SER A 45 -13.25 9.12 -8.21
CA SER A 45 -14.58 8.81 -7.67
C SER A 45 -14.82 9.41 -6.28
N ALA A 46 -13.83 10.09 -5.70
CA ALA A 46 -13.90 10.66 -4.37
C ALA A 46 -15.04 11.67 -4.25
N ARG A 47 -15.81 11.55 -3.18
CA ARG A 47 -16.92 12.44 -2.82
C ARG A 47 -16.53 13.18 -1.55
N LEU A 48 -16.15 14.45 -1.70
CA LEU A 48 -15.78 15.34 -0.60
C LEU A 48 -16.79 16.49 -0.54
N PRO A 49 -17.30 16.85 0.65
CA PRO A 49 -18.20 17.99 0.80
C PRO A 49 -17.60 19.25 0.18
N GLY A 50 -18.41 20.00 -0.59
CA GLY A 50 -17.98 21.21 -1.29
C GLY A 50 -17.29 20.98 -2.64
N PHE A 51 -17.00 19.74 -3.03
CA PHE A 51 -16.40 19.43 -4.32
C PHE A 51 -17.30 18.54 -5.16
N ARG A 52 -17.35 18.82 -6.47
CA ARG A 52 -17.95 17.90 -7.43
C ARG A 52 -17.15 16.58 -7.41
N PRO A 53 -17.81 15.41 -7.42
CA PRO A 53 -17.11 14.13 -7.42
C PRO A 53 -16.00 14.09 -8.48
N GLY A 54 -14.82 13.64 -8.07
CA GLY A 54 -13.65 13.59 -8.96
C GLY A 54 -12.86 14.89 -9.12
N LYS A 55 -13.29 16.01 -8.53
CA LYS A 55 -12.68 17.34 -8.69
C LYS A 55 -12.17 17.97 -7.39
N ALA A 56 -11.95 17.15 -6.37
CA ALA A 56 -11.29 17.60 -5.14
C ALA A 56 -9.76 17.72 -5.34
N PRO A 57 -9.09 18.67 -4.69
CA PRO A 57 -7.63 18.76 -4.66
C PRO A 57 -6.97 17.51 -4.08
N MET A 58 -5.83 17.10 -4.65
CA MET A 58 -5.09 15.91 -4.20
C MET A 58 -4.68 16.00 -2.73
N ALA A 59 -4.31 17.17 -2.22
CA ALA A 59 -3.94 17.35 -0.82
C ALA A 59 -5.09 17.03 0.16
N LEU A 60 -6.34 17.31 -0.22
CA LEU A 60 -7.51 16.95 0.60
C LEU A 60 -7.85 15.46 0.48
N ILE A 61 -7.67 14.90 -0.73
CA ILE A 61 -7.87 13.47 -0.97
C ILE A 61 -6.85 12.66 -0.17
N GLU A 62 -5.59 13.07 -0.14
CA GLU A 62 -4.53 12.43 0.63
C GLU A 62 -4.83 12.48 2.14
N ARG A 63 -5.33 13.61 2.65
CA ARG A 63 -5.75 13.70 4.07
C ARG A 63 -6.90 12.77 4.41
N HIS A 64 -7.88 12.59 3.52
CA HIS A 64 -9.06 11.77 3.79
C HIS A 64 -8.88 10.28 3.46
N TYR A 65 -8.09 9.94 2.44
CA TYR A 65 -7.96 8.59 1.90
C TYR A 65 -6.53 8.04 1.97
N GLY A 66 -5.58 8.78 2.55
CA GLY A 66 -4.17 8.39 2.63
C GLY A 66 -3.96 7.11 3.42
N SER A 67 -4.60 6.98 4.58
CA SER A 67 -4.55 5.77 5.41
C SER A 67 -5.08 4.54 4.68
N ASP A 68 -6.21 4.68 3.99
CA ASP A 68 -6.83 3.58 3.26
C ASP A 68 -5.96 3.16 2.06
N ALA A 69 -5.41 4.15 1.34
CA ALA A 69 -4.50 3.90 0.23
C ALA A 69 -3.20 3.21 0.68
N LEU A 70 -2.69 3.55 1.88
CA LEU A 70 -1.56 2.88 2.50
C LEU A 70 -1.90 1.42 2.84
N MET A 71 -3.02 1.19 3.52
CA MET A 71 -3.43 -0.17 3.92
C MET A 71 -3.66 -1.08 2.71
N GLU A 72 -4.35 -0.58 1.68
CA GLU A 72 -4.55 -1.30 0.41
C GLU A 72 -3.24 -1.58 -0.33
N THR A 73 -2.26 -0.69 -0.20
CA THR A 73 -0.94 -0.89 -0.81
C THR A 73 -0.17 -1.99 -0.08
N PHE A 74 -0.19 -2.02 1.26
CA PHE A 74 0.45 -3.09 2.03
C PHE A 74 -0.18 -4.46 1.75
N ASP A 75 -1.52 -4.54 1.74
CA ASP A 75 -2.23 -5.77 1.44
C ASP A 75 -1.84 -6.30 0.04
N HIS A 76 -1.76 -5.41 -0.95
CA HIS A 76 -1.35 -5.78 -2.31
C HIS A 76 0.13 -6.19 -2.45
N LEU A 77 1.00 -5.72 -1.56
CA LEU A 77 2.42 -6.07 -1.58
C LEU A 77 2.70 -7.39 -0.85
N ILE A 78 1.86 -7.75 0.12
CA ILE A 78 1.99 -9.00 0.88
C ILE A 78 1.29 -10.17 0.15
N ASN A 79 0.14 -9.93 -0.48
CA ASN A 79 -0.63 -10.91 -1.26
C ASN A 79 -0.10 -11.05 -2.70
#